data_AF-A0A7S0J9I4-F1
#
_entry.id   AF-A0A7S0J9I4-F1
#
_cell.length_a   1.000
_cell.length_b   1.000
_cell.length_c   1.000
_cell.angle_alpha   90.00
_cell.angle_beta   90.00
_cell.angle_gamma   90.00
#
_symmetry.space_group_name_H-M   'P 1'
#
loop_
_entity.id
_entity.type
_entity.pdbx_description
1 polymer ?
#
loop_
_entity_poly.entity_id
_entity_poly.type
_entity_poly.pdbx_seq_one_letter_code
_entity_poly.pdbx_strand_id
1 'polypeptide(L)'
;MAARLLLLLFSMLVAPAAPAAAGVVGVPRMPLPVSRRRTCRMDAASRDLELEMAWCARVVRDAADVLRDGDQRSAIQLLDFEMSQERLGMGPARSAQGGQMWVRHIDEHIVSMCLVDDADGAVISAVCRPATDELLCAARGAGAFMQIGDEPATPAPEVGCASMSATVVHVPYIKCPEIDLAIEALEEKMPCEVTRVPCCCCCEGLFELVSGRADVHVSPPAHCLSSPSTPVAVLCAFEVLLDEGGGYMSDVMGDEIDLVAAMRSGTHTSGVLASGFATHGYMLHATRPPFQAERLLLPRLADTLQREAVGFRIELVSERRMVPEVSLLERAFKLPSHEDGPGDAGARGT
;
A
#
# COMPACT_ATOMS: atom_id res chain seq x y z
N MET A 1 4.40 -53.38 -12.40
CA MET A 1 4.18 -54.62 -13.17
C MET A 1 2.74 -54.64 -13.65
N ALA A 2 2.56 -54.87 -14.96
CA ALA A 2 1.35 -55.26 -15.70
C ALA A 2 0.06 -54.45 -15.42
N ALA A 3 -0.35 -53.49 -16.26
CA ALA A 3 -0.72 -53.56 -17.68
C ALA A 3 -1.95 -54.44 -17.97
N ARG A 4 -3.01 -53.76 -18.46
CA ARG A 4 -3.84 -54.03 -19.66
C ARG A 4 -5.33 -53.88 -19.34
N LEU A 5 -6.23 -53.47 -20.23
CA LEU A 5 -6.28 -52.92 -21.60
C LEU A 5 -7.74 -53.22 -22.03
N LEU A 6 -8.28 -52.42 -22.97
CA LEU A 6 -9.38 -52.68 -23.92
C LEU A 6 -10.65 -51.84 -23.70
N LEU A 7 -11.31 -51.28 -24.73
CA LEU A 7 -11.00 -50.99 -26.15
C LEU A 7 -12.26 -50.32 -26.75
N LEU A 8 -12.08 -49.63 -27.88
CA LEU A 8 -13.01 -49.37 -29.01
C LEU A 8 -13.17 -47.85 -29.30
N LEU A 9 -12.47 -47.25 -30.28
CA LEU A 9 -12.43 -47.43 -31.75
C LEU A 9 -13.61 -46.78 -32.50
N PHE A 10 -13.35 -45.72 -33.28
CA PHE A 10 -13.33 -45.65 -34.76
C PHE A 10 -13.28 -44.15 -35.17
N SER A 11 -12.18 -43.64 -35.76
CA SER A 11 -11.83 -43.61 -37.21
C SER A 11 -12.55 -42.48 -37.98
N MET A 12 -12.04 -41.76 -38.97
CA MET A 12 -10.74 -41.64 -39.66
C MET A 12 -10.91 -40.56 -40.76
N LEU A 13 -9.80 -39.92 -41.18
CA LEU A 13 -9.51 -39.41 -42.55
C LEU A 13 -10.41 -38.27 -43.13
N VAL A 14 -9.94 -37.26 -43.89
CA VAL A 14 -9.00 -37.21 -45.03
C VAL A 14 -8.54 -35.74 -45.23
N ALA A 15 -7.26 -35.50 -45.50
CA ALA A 15 -6.79 -34.40 -46.36
C ALA A 15 -6.51 -34.99 -47.76
N PRO A 16 -6.65 -34.26 -48.88
CA PRO A 16 -5.43 -33.65 -49.44
C PRO A 16 -5.59 -32.42 -50.40
N ALA A 17 -4.44 -31.78 -50.62
CA ALA A 17 -3.89 -31.25 -51.89
C ALA A 17 -4.39 -29.93 -52.54
N ALA A 18 -3.39 -29.07 -52.79
CA ALA A 18 -3.35 -28.00 -53.81
C ALA A 18 -3.28 -28.58 -55.24
N PRO A 19 -3.43 -27.78 -56.33
CA PRO A 19 -2.30 -27.00 -56.87
C PRO A 19 -2.60 -25.71 -57.69
N ALA A 20 -1.51 -24.93 -57.89
CA ALA A 20 -1.06 -24.19 -59.09
C ALA A 20 -1.83 -22.99 -59.73
N ALA A 21 -1.18 -21.81 -59.59
CA ALA A 21 -0.61 -20.93 -60.63
C ALA A 21 -1.48 -20.15 -61.66
N ALA A 22 -1.41 -18.80 -61.55
CA ALA A 22 -1.23 -17.80 -62.60
C ALA A 22 -0.84 -16.48 -61.89
N GLY A 23 0.15 -15.65 -62.24
CA GLY A 23 0.77 -15.37 -63.53
C GLY A 23 0.40 -13.95 -63.99
N VAL A 24 0.91 -12.88 -63.36
CA VAL A 24 0.88 -11.51 -63.94
C VAL A 24 2.15 -10.74 -63.60
N VAL A 25 2.71 -10.15 -64.65
CA VAL A 25 3.93 -9.34 -64.79
C VAL A 25 3.68 -7.90 -64.33
N GLY A 26 4.68 -7.25 -63.69
CA GLY A 26 4.91 -5.82 -63.90
C GLY A 26 5.40 -4.97 -62.72
N VAL A 27 6.49 -4.25 -63.00
CA VAL A 27 7.01 -3.00 -62.40
C VAL A 27 8.12 -3.16 -61.32
N PRO A 28 9.36 -2.68 -61.60
CA PRO A 28 10.41 -2.58 -60.58
C PRO A 28 10.13 -1.36 -59.68
N ARG A 29 9.90 -1.60 -58.39
CA ARG A 29 9.91 -0.54 -57.36
C ARG A 29 11.32 -0.41 -56.79
N MET A 30 11.83 0.82 -56.78
CA MET A 30 13.08 1.23 -56.14
C MET A 30 13.16 0.77 -54.68
N PRO A 31 14.36 0.49 -54.14
CA PRO A 31 14.53 0.20 -52.72
C PRO A 31 14.21 1.45 -51.90
N LEU A 32 13.11 1.38 -51.14
CA LEU A 32 12.87 2.31 -50.03
C LEU A 32 13.91 2.06 -48.94
N PRO A 33 14.38 3.12 -48.26
CA PRO A 33 15.36 2.98 -47.20
C PRO A 33 14.84 2.06 -46.10
N VAL A 34 15.70 1.17 -45.64
CA VAL A 34 15.52 0.36 -44.43
C VAL A 34 15.12 1.31 -43.30
N SER A 35 13.83 1.26 -42.94
CA SER A 35 13.32 1.88 -41.73
C SER A 35 14.11 1.30 -40.57
N ARG A 36 15.00 2.11 -40.00
CA ARG A 36 15.60 1.85 -38.68
C ARG A 36 14.45 1.46 -37.77
N ARG A 37 14.45 0.23 -37.26
CA ARG A 37 13.64 -0.19 -36.12
C ARG A 37 13.77 0.94 -35.09
N ARG A 38 12.70 1.72 -34.92
CA ARG A 38 12.52 2.52 -33.72
C ARG A 38 12.44 1.49 -32.61
N THR A 39 13.53 1.33 -31.87
CA THR A 39 13.41 0.88 -30.49
C THR A 39 12.38 1.81 -29.87
N CYS A 40 11.17 1.31 -29.59
CA CYS A 40 10.25 2.00 -28.72
C CYS A 40 11.02 2.24 -27.43
N ARG A 41 11.44 3.48 -27.21
CA ARG A 41 11.70 3.95 -25.85
C ARG A 41 10.35 3.83 -25.17
N MET A 42 10.17 2.78 -24.38
CA MET A 42 9.14 2.80 -23.36
C MET A 42 9.53 3.93 -22.43
N ASP A 43 8.70 4.97 -22.36
CA ASP A 43 8.91 6.12 -21.49
C ASP A 43 9.02 5.64 -20.03
N ALA A 44 9.81 6.32 -19.21
CA ALA A 44 10.04 5.95 -17.80
C ALA A 44 8.72 5.74 -17.02
N ALA A 45 7.71 6.57 -17.30
CA ALA A 45 6.37 6.44 -16.71
C ALA A 45 5.67 5.10 -17.01
N SER A 46 5.96 4.46 -18.15
CA SER A 46 5.44 3.13 -18.48
C SER A 46 6.12 2.03 -17.68
N ARG A 47 7.40 2.21 -17.33
CA ARG A 47 8.16 1.23 -16.52
C ARG A 47 7.81 1.32 -15.05
N ASP A 48 7.63 2.53 -14.54
CA ASP A 48 7.18 2.75 -13.15
C ASP A 48 5.81 2.10 -12.92
N LEU A 49 4.89 2.25 -13.88
CA LEU A 49 3.58 1.59 -13.82
C LEU A 49 3.66 0.06 -13.86
N GLU A 50 4.50 -0.52 -14.72
CA GLU A 50 4.70 -1.98 -14.77
C GLU A 50 5.23 -2.54 -13.44
N LEU A 51 6.18 -1.82 -12.83
CA LEU A 51 6.74 -2.18 -11.53
C LEU A 51 5.69 -2.08 -10.41
N GLU A 52 4.91 -1.00 -10.39
CA GLU A 52 3.79 -0.85 -9.47
C GLU A 52 2.78 -2.00 -9.58
N MET A 53 2.46 -2.41 -10.81
CA MET A 53 1.52 -3.52 -11.06
C MET A 53 2.06 -4.86 -10.61
N ALA A 54 3.35 -5.13 -10.83
CA ALA A 54 3.99 -6.33 -10.33
C ALA A 54 3.92 -6.41 -8.80
N TRP A 55 4.11 -5.27 -8.12
CA TRP A 55 3.97 -5.19 -6.66
C TRP A 55 2.54 -5.42 -6.19
N CYS A 56 1.55 -4.76 -6.80
CA CYS A 56 0.15 -5.01 -6.47
C CYS A 56 -0.22 -6.48 -6.67
N ALA A 57 0.17 -7.10 -7.78
CA ALA A 57 -0.11 -8.50 -8.05
C ALA A 57 0.54 -9.42 -7.01
N ARG A 58 1.78 -9.14 -6.62
CA ARG A 58 2.46 -9.87 -5.55
C ARG A 58 1.70 -9.77 -4.23
N VAL A 59 1.45 -8.55 -3.75
CA VAL A 59 0.77 -8.30 -2.46
C VAL A 59 -0.60 -8.95 -2.42
N VAL A 60 -1.34 -8.93 -3.54
CA VAL A 60 -2.64 -9.59 -3.67
C VAL A 60 -2.55 -11.10 -3.56
N ARG A 61 -1.60 -11.73 -4.26
CA ARG A 61 -1.39 -13.18 -4.19
C ARG A 61 -1.00 -13.60 -2.79
N ASP A 62 -0.01 -12.94 -2.22
CA ASP A 62 0.50 -13.25 -0.88
C ASP A 62 -0.65 -13.09 0.14
N ALA A 63 -1.42 -12.00 0.09
CA ALA A 63 -2.57 -11.80 0.98
C ALA A 63 -3.71 -12.81 0.75
N ALA A 64 -3.98 -13.19 -0.50
CA ALA A 64 -4.99 -14.21 -0.80
C ALA A 64 -4.57 -15.58 -0.26
N ASP A 65 -3.28 -15.88 -0.31
CA ASP A 65 -2.70 -17.11 0.24
C ASP A 65 -2.84 -17.14 1.77
N VAL A 66 -2.56 -16.01 2.44
CA VAL A 66 -2.77 -15.87 3.88
C VAL A 66 -4.25 -16.02 4.26
N LEU A 67 -5.15 -15.34 3.54
CA LEU A 67 -6.58 -15.37 3.86
C LEU A 67 -7.28 -16.66 3.45
N ARG A 68 -6.64 -17.53 2.66
CA ARG A 68 -7.26 -18.76 2.13
C ARG A 68 -7.84 -19.66 3.21
N ASP A 69 -7.15 -19.75 4.34
CA ASP A 69 -7.50 -20.63 5.45
C ASP A 69 -8.45 -19.95 6.46
N GLY A 70 -8.49 -18.61 6.49
CA GLY A 70 -9.33 -17.81 7.41
C GLY A 70 -10.66 -17.35 6.80
N ASP A 71 -10.63 -16.87 5.56
CA ASP A 71 -11.81 -16.45 4.78
C ASP A 71 -11.59 -16.65 3.28
N GLN A 72 -12.01 -17.83 2.81
CA GLN A 72 -11.93 -18.21 1.40
C GLN A 72 -12.65 -17.21 0.47
N ARG A 73 -13.69 -16.52 0.93
CA ARG A 73 -14.43 -15.57 0.09
C ARG A 73 -13.59 -14.33 -0.19
N SER A 74 -12.94 -13.77 0.83
CA SER A 74 -12.05 -12.63 0.67
C SER A 74 -10.81 -12.98 -0.16
N ALA A 75 -10.26 -14.19 0.01
CA ALA A 75 -9.19 -14.70 -0.84
C ALA A 75 -9.60 -14.75 -2.32
N ILE A 76 -10.81 -15.22 -2.64
CA ILE A 76 -11.32 -15.22 -4.02
C ILE A 76 -11.46 -13.79 -4.56
N GLN A 77 -11.96 -12.85 -3.76
CA GLN A 77 -12.10 -11.45 -4.19
C GLN A 77 -10.76 -10.78 -4.52
N LEU A 78 -9.70 -11.09 -3.75
CA LEU A 78 -8.34 -10.66 -4.05
C LEU A 78 -7.85 -11.24 -5.38
N LEU A 79 -8.02 -12.54 -5.62
CA LEU A 79 -7.60 -13.18 -6.88
C LEU A 79 -8.42 -12.69 -8.09
N ASP A 80 -9.72 -12.43 -7.91
CA ASP A 80 -10.55 -11.83 -8.95
C ASP A 80 -10.06 -10.43 -9.33
N PHE A 81 -9.60 -9.65 -8.35
CA PHE A 81 -8.97 -8.36 -8.61
C PHE A 81 -7.70 -8.51 -9.44
N GLU A 82 -6.79 -9.43 -9.07
CA GLU A 82 -5.56 -9.70 -9.81
C GLU A 82 -5.85 -10.00 -11.29
N MET A 83 -6.78 -10.94 -11.53
CA MET A 83 -7.19 -11.30 -12.89
C MET A 83 -7.82 -10.13 -13.64
N SER A 84 -8.51 -9.23 -12.95
CA SER A 84 -9.11 -8.04 -13.56
C SER A 84 -8.06 -6.98 -13.94
N GLN A 85 -7.01 -6.81 -13.12
CA GLN A 85 -5.90 -5.89 -13.41
C GLN A 85 -5.08 -6.37 -14.61
N GLU A 86 -4.77 -7.66 -14.67
CA GLU A 86 -4.09 -8.27 -15.82
C GLU A 86 -4.89 -8.11 -17.12
N ARG A 87 -6.23 -8.07 -17.04
CA ARG A 87 -7.12 -7.95 -18.20
C ARG A 87 -7.43 -6.53 -18.63
N LEU A 88 -7.47 -5.57 -17.71
CA LEU A 88 -8.08 -4.26 -17.97
C LEU A 88 -7.10 -3.14 -18.34
N GLY A 89 -5.79 -3.34 -18.23
CA GLY A 89 -4.82 -2.40 -18.80
C GLY A 89 -5.10 -0.93 -18.45
N MET A 90 -5.12 -0.63 -17.14
CA MET A 90 -5.21 0.69 -16.50
C MET A 90 -6.60 1.17 -16.04
N GLY A 91 -6.71 1.37 -14.72
CA GLY A 91 -7.74 2.20 -14.06
C GLY A 91 -8.10 1.67 -12.67
N PRO A 92 -8.59 2.51 -11.74
CA PRO A 92 -9.21 2.02 -10.52
C PRO A 92 -10.29 1.01 -10.92
N ALA A 93 -10.08 -0.26 -10.57
CA ALA A 93 -11.02 -1.33 -10.91
C ALA A 93 -12.25 -1.14 -10.03
N ARG A 94 -13.23 -0.41 -10.56
CA ARG A 94 -14.60 -0.50 -10.06
C ARG A 94 -15.08 -1.89 -10.42
N SER A 95 -15.41 -2.68 -9.40
CA SER A 95 -16.16 -3.91 -9.64
C SER A 95 -17.44 -3.53 -10.41
N ALA A 96 -17.71 -4.22 -11.51
CA ALA A 96 -18.94 -4.01 -12.28
C ALA A 96 -20.20 -4.43 -11.49
N GLN A 97 -20.04 -5.02 -10.30
CA GLN A 97 -21.11 -5.50 -9.43
C GLN A 97 -20.91 -4.99 -8.00
N GLY A 98 -21.91 -4.27 -7.48
CA GLY A 98 -22.09 -4.15 -6.02
C GLY A 98 -21.56 -2.90 -5.32
N GLY A 99 -21.15 -1.84 -6.02
CA GLY A 99 -20.68 -0.61 -5.33
C GLY A 99 -19.32 -0.77 -4.63
N GLN A 100 -18.51 -1.72 -5.10
CA GLN A 100 -17.19 -2.01 -4.56
C GLN A 100 -16.08 -1.39 -5.41
N MET A 101 -15.05 -0.88 -4.75
CA MET A 101 -13.91 -0.22 -5.36
C MET A 101 -12.62 -0.64 -4.70
N TRP A 102 -11.64 -1.02 -5.51
CA TRP A 102 -10.27 -1.17 -5.05
C TRP A 102 -9.54 0.17 -5.03
N VAL A 103 -8.94 0.48 -3.89
CA VAL A 103 -8.02 1.60 -3.71
C VAL A 103 -6.62 1.08 -3.42
N ARG A 104 -5.60 1.80 -3.88
CA ARG A 104 -4.20 1.43 -3.69
C ARG A 104 -3.32 2.65 -3.45
N HIS A 105 -2.22 2.43 -2.76
CA HIS A 105 -1.15 3.40 -2.56
C HIS A 105 0.20 2.69 -2.64
N ILE A 106 1.17 3.30 -3.31
CA ILE A 106 2.52 2.78 -3.47
C ILE A 106 3.49 3.92 -3.24
N ASP A 107 4.40 3.75 -2.29
CA ASP A 107 5.55 4.62 -2.10
C ASP A 107 6.83 3.80 -1.85
N GLU A 108 7.90 4.46 -1.41
CA GLU A 108 9.20 3.82 -1.16
C GLU A 108 9.22 2.91 0.08
N HIS A 109 8.23 3.01 0.97
CA HIS A 109 8.16 2.29 2.24
C HIS A 109 7.07 1.23 2.24
N ILE A 110 5.90 1.55 1.68
CA ILE A 110 4.69 0.72 1.79
C ILE A 110 3.96 0.59 0.45
N VAL A 111 3.48 -0.62 0.20
CA VAL A 111 2.47 -0.94 -0.80
C VAL A 111 1.19 -1.28 -0.05
N SER A 112 0.14 -0.49 -0.25
CA SER A 112 -1.15 -0.66 0.42
C SER A 112 -2.26 -0.85 -0.60
N MET A 113 -3.15 -1.79 -0.30
CA MET A 113 -4.34 -2.10 -1.06
C MET A 113 -5.53 -2.32 -0.14
N CYS A 114 -6.70 -1.88 -0.60
CA CYS A 114 -7.94 -2.07 0.14
C CYS A 114 -9.13 -2.20 -0.82
N LEU A 115 -10.02 -3.15 -0.51
CA LEU A 115 -11.36 -3.19 -1.08
C LEU A 115 -12.30 -2.39 -0.19
N VAL A 116 -12.98 -1.42 -0.79
CA VAL A 116 -13.98 -0.59 -0.13
C VAL A 116 -15.34 -0.87 -0.75
N ASP A 117 -16.33 -1.09 0.10
CA ASP A 117 -17.73 -1.24 -0.23
C ASP A 117 -18.48 0.06 0.11
N ASP A 118 -19.34 0.55 -0.78
CA ASP A 118 -20.09 1.80 -0.57
C ASP A 118 -21.01 1.77 0.67
N ALA A 119 -21.50 0.58 1.06
CA ALA A 119 -22.39 0.42 2.21
C ALA A 119 -21.63 0.08 3.49
N ASP A 120 -20.63 -0.78 3.37
CA ASP A 120 -19.93 -1.36 4.53
C ASP A 120 -18.59 -0.67 4.82
N GLY A 121 -18.08 0.20 3.96
CA GLY A 121 -16.76 0.82 4.10
C GLY A 121 -15.62 -0.13 3.71
N ALA A 122 -14.45 0.01 4.33
CA ALA A 122 -13.30 -0.86 4.04
C ALA A 122 -13.56 -2.31 4.52
N VAL A 123 -13.37 -3.30 3.65
CA VAL A 123 -13.73 -4.71 3.92
C VAL A 123 -12.56 -5.70 3.86
N ILE A 124 -11.59 -5.45 2.97
CA ILE A 124 -10.37 -6.26 2.83
C ILE A 124 -9.19 -5.30 2.74
N SER A 125 -8.10 -5.63 3.40
CA SER A 125 -6.85 -4.87 3.32
C SER A 125 -5.64 -5.78 3.16
N ALA A 126 -4.64 -5.25 2.44
CA ALA A 126 -3.31 -5.84 2.32
C ALA A 126 -2.28 -4.71 2.28
N VAL A 127 -1.31 -4.75 3.19
CA VAL A 127 -0.28 -3.74 3.34
C VAL A 127 1.07 -4.45 3.46
N CYS A 128 1.97 -4.21 2.52
CA CYS A 128 3.30 -4.76 2.51
C CYS A 128 4.33 -3.65 2.76
N ARG A 129 5.32 -3.94 3.61
CA ARG A 129 6.57 -3.19 3.72
C ARG A 129 7.66 -3.95 2.97
N PRO A 130 7.99 -3.55 1.72
CA PRO A 130 8.85 -4.39 0.89
C PRO A 130 10.31 -4.45 1.35
N ALA A 131 10.78 -3.43 2.08
CA ALA A 131 12.17 -3.39 2.58
C ALA A 131 12.47 -4.50 3.59
N THR A 132 11.46 -4.98 4.32
CA THR A 132 11.57 -6.04 5.33
C THR A 132 10.80 -7.29 4.95
N ASP A 133 10.13 -7.27 3.79
CA ASP A 133 9.25 -8.33 3.31
C ASP A 133 8.13 -8.70 4.29
N GLU A 134 7.63 -7.71 5.03
CA GLU A 134 6.53 -7.87 5.96
C GLU A 134 5.19 -7.59 5.23
N LEU A 135 4.23 -8.50 5.37
CA LEU A 135 2.87 -8.36 4.87
C LEU A 135 1.89 -8.38 6.04
N LEU A 136 1.03 -7.38 6.10
CA LEU A 136 -0.15 -7.33 6.94
C LEU A 136 -1.38 -7.48 6.05
N CYS A 137 -2.32 -8.33 6.42
CA CYS A 137 -3.61 -8.41 5.72
C CYS A 137 -4.74 -8.68 6.70
N ALA A 138 -5.93 -8.21 6.36
CA ALA A 138 -7.14 -8.46 7.14
C ALA A 138 -8.35 -8.51 6.22
N ALA A 139 -9.37 -9.21 6.70
CA ALA A 139 -10.70 -9.16 6.13
C ALA A 139 -11.71 -9.08 7.26
N ARG A 140 -12.77 -8.30 7.06
CA ARG A 140 -13.77 -8.06 8.10
C ARG A 140 -14.39 -9.38 8.60
N GLY A 141 -14.27 -9.63 9.90
CA GLY A 141 -14.74 -10.84 10.59
C GLY A 141 -13.82 -12.06 10.45
N ALA A 142 -12.70 -11.94 9.73
CA ALA A 142 -11.74 -13.02 9.55
C ALA A 142 -10.50 -12.90 10.44
N GLY A 143 -10.28 -11.73 11.05
CA GLY A 143 -9.07 -11.38 11.77
C GLY A 143 -8.02 -10.67 10.90
N ALA A 144 -6.98 -10.19 11.58
CA ALA A 144 -5.78 -9.64 10.98
C ALA A 144 -4.62 -10.63 11.09
N PHE A 145 -3.76 -10.65 10.08
CA PHE A 145 -2.64 -11.57 9.95
C PHE A 145 -1.38 -10.83 9.53
N MET A 146 -0.25 -11.37 9.96
CA MET A 146 1.09 -10.92 9.62
C MET A 146 1.92 -12.07 9.06
N GLN A 147 2.66 -11.79 8.00
CA GLN A 147 3.63 -12.68 7.37
C GLN A 147 4.95 -11.95 7.17
N ILE A 148 6.08 -12.64 7.34
CA ILE A 148 7.42 -12.08 7.11
C ILE A 148 8.17 -13.01 6.16
N GLY A 149 8.49 -12.53 4.96
CA GLY A 149 9.08 -13.35 3.91
C GLY A 149 8.23 -14.57 3.57
N ASP A 150 8.90 -15.72 3.46
CA ASP A 150 8.26 -17.01 3.15
C ASP A 150 7.74 -17.76 4.39
N GLU A 151 7.84 -17.17 5.59
CA GLU A 151 7.35 -17.80 6.81
C GLU A 151 5.82 -17.94 6.78
N PRO A 152 5.24 -18.93 7.49
CA PRO A 152 3.80 -19.06 7.60
C PRO A 152 3.19 -17.81 8.24
N ALA A 153 2.03 -17.39 7.73
CA ALA A 153 1.29 -16.29 8.35
C ALA A 153 0.85 -16.64 9.77
N THR A 154 0.88 -15.63 10.63
CA THR A 154 0.44 -15.70 12.02
C THR A 154 -0.61 -14.63 12.27
N PRO A 155 -1.52 -14.81 13.26
CA PRO A 155 -2.40 -13.72 13.67
C PRO A 155 -1.60 -12.47 14.02
N ALA A 156 -2.06 -11.31 13.56
CA ALA A 156 -1.46 -10.04 13.94
C ALA A 156 -1.55 -9.87 15.47
N PRO A 157 -0.55 -9.26 16.11
CA PRO A 157 -0.60 -9.00 17.54
C PRO A 157 -1.75 -8.05 17.89
N GLU A 158 -2.26 -8.17 19.12
CA GLU A 158 -3.27 -7.24 19.64
C GLU A 158 -2.69 -5.83 19.73
N VAL A 159 -3.44 -4.85 19.23
CA VAL A 159 -3.04 -3.45 19.22
C VAL A 159 -3.01 -2.89 20.64
N GLY A 160 -1.91 -2.21 21.01
CA GLY A 160 -1.74 -1.61 22.33
C GLY A 160 -0.99 -2.47 23.35
N CYS A 161 -0.23 -3.47 22.90
CA CYS A 161 0.58 -4.36 23.72
C CYS A 161 2.08 -4.39 23.32
N ALA A 162 2.61 -3.30 22.76
CA ALA A 162 3.98 -3.23 22.24
C ALA A 162 5.06 -3.32 23.33
N SER A 163 4.77 -2.81 24.54
CA SER A 163 5.72 -2.87 25.67
C SER A 163 5.04 -3.18 26.98
N MET A 164 5.74 -3.95 27.83
CA MET A 164 5.27 -4.32 29.17
C MET A 164 5.52 -3.22 30.21
N SER A 165 6.36 -2.23 29.90
CA SER A 165 6.85 -1.25 30.89
C SER A 165 6.42 0.19 30.61
N ALA A 166 6.04 0.49 29.37
CA ALA A 166 5.67 1.83 28.94
C ALA A 166 4.71 1.77 27.75
N THR A 167 4.00 2.87 27.49
CA THR A 167 3.24 3.04 26.26
C THR A 167 4.17 3.55 25.17
N VAL A 168 4.32 2.79 24.08
CA VAL A 168 5.15 3.14 22.93
C VAL A 168 4.34 4.02 21.98
N VAL A 169 4.70 5.30 21.90
CA VAL A 169 4.05 6.29 21.06
C VAL A 169 4.89 6.55 19.81
N HIS A 170 4.39 6.14 18.65
CA HIS A 170 5.00 6.44 17.36
C HIS A 170 4.49 7.78 16.81
N VAL A 171 5.42 8.69 16.51
CA VAL A 171 5.12 10.00 15.93
C VAL A 171 6.01 10.29 14.72
N PRO A 172 5.60 11.17 13.78
CA PRO A 172 6.44 11.56 12.65
C PRO A 172 7.83 12.03 13.07
N TYR A 173 8.80 11.79 12.21
CA TYR A 173 10.19 12.17 12.45
C TYR A 173 10.37 13.69 12.64
N ILE A 174 9.63 14.49 11.88
CA ILE A 174 9.66 15.96 11.99
C ILE A 174 8.96 16.35 13.29
N LYS A 175 9.69 17.02 14.19
CA LYS A 175 9.16 17.48 15.47
C LYS A 175 8.01 18.48 15.26
N CYS A 176 6.98 18.30 16.06
CA CYS A 176 5.79 19.15 16.11
C CYS A 176 5.57 19.52 17.59
N PRO A 177 5.63 20.82 17.94
CA PRO A 177 5.49 21.26 19.33
C PRO A 177 4.21 20.75 20.01
N GLU A 178 3.11 20.66 19.26
CA GLU A 178 1.82 20.17 19.72
C GLU A 178 1.90 18.70 20.14
N ILE A 179 2.64 17.88 19.40
CA ILE A 179 2.90 16.48 19.74
C ILE A 179 3.78 16.38 20.98
N ASP A 180 4.86 17.16 21.05
CA ASP A 180 5.76 17.12 22.19
C ASP A 180 5.01 17.52 23.49
N LEU A 181 4.14 18.54 23.44
CA LEU A 181 3.25 18.91 24.56
C LEU A 181 2.24 17.82 24.93
N ALA A 182 1.69 17.12 23.92
CA ALA A 182 0.78 16.00 24.18
C ALA A 182 1.51 14.83 24.86
N ILE A 183 2.74 14.53 24.44
CA ILE A 183 3.57 13.49 25.06
C ILE A 183 3.91 13.88 26.50
N GLU A 184 4.33 15.12 26.75
CA GLU A 184 4.62 15.60 28.12
C GLU A 184 3.39 15.44 29.04
N ALA A 185 2.20 15.81 28.55
CA ALA A 185 0.96 15.65 29.30
C ALA A 185 0.59 14.18 29.57
N LEU A 186 0.93 13.27 28.65
CA LEU A 186 0.72 11.84 28.78
C LEU A 186 1.70 11.21 29.78
N GLU A 187 2.97 11.63 29.74
CA GLU A 187 4.04 11.18 30.64
C GLU A 187 3.72 11.48 32.11
N GLU A 188 2.93 12.53 32.40
CA GLU A 188 2.41 12.79 33.75
C GLU A 188 1.44 11.72 34.27
N LYS A 189 0.86 10.90 33.39
CA LYS A 189 -0.15 9.89 33.71
C LYS A 189 0.36 8.46 33.60
N MET A 190 1.30 8.22 32.68
CA MET A 190 1.86 6.90 32.43
C MET A 190 3.26 6.97 31.82
N PRO A 191 4.11 5.95 32.05
CA PRO A 191 5.42 5.89 31.39
C PRO A 191 5.24 5.80 29.87
N CYS A 192 5.97 6.62 29.13
CA CYS A 192 5.93 6.65 27.68
C CYS A 192 7.32 6.41 27.08
N GLU A 193 7.35 5.75 25.93
CA GLU A 193 8.52 5.66 25.07
C GLU A 193 8.15 6.22 23.70
N VAL A 194 8.95 7.13 23.16
CA VAL A 194 8.61 7.80 21.89
C VAL A 194 9.51 7.29 20.78
N THR A 195 8.91 6.71 19.75
CA THR A 195 9.59 6.27 18.53
C THR A 195 9.32 7.25 17.39
N ARG A 196 10.34 7.50 16.57
CA ARG A 196 10.28 8.44 15.44
C ARG A 196 11.00 7.83 14.25
N VAL A 197 10.26 7.44 13.23
CA VAL A 197 10.83 6.87 11.99
C VAL A 197 10.65 7.86 10.84
N PRO A 198 11.70 8.15 10.03
CA PRO A 198 11.54 8.90 8.80
C PRO A 198 10.57 8.18 7.87
N CYS A 199 9.44 8.81 7.60
CA CYS A 199 8.42 8.30 6.70
C CYS A 199 7.75 9.47 5.97
N CYS A 200 7.27 9.21 4.76
CA CYS A 200 6.63 10.21 3.92
C CYS A 200 5.18 10.52 4.34
N CYS A 201 4.61 9.77 5.28
CA CYS A 201 3.21 9.84 5.73
C CYS A 201 3.01 9.08 7.06
N CYS A 202 1.76 9.05 7.57
CA CYS A 202 1.36 8.21 8.71
C CYS A 202 1.50 6.68 8.48
N CYS A 203 1.83 6.27 7.25
CA CYS A 203 1.81 4.88 6.81
C CYS A 203 2.71 3.98 7.68
N GLU A 204 3.94 4.43 7.95
CA GLU A 204 4.90 3.68 8.75
C GLU A 204 4.45 3.55 10.21
N GLY A 205 3.89 4.62 10.78
CA GLY A 205 3.39 4.58 12.15
C GLY A 205 2.20 3.65 12.35
N LEU A 206 1.29 3.62 11.37
CA LEU A 206 0.19 2.66 11.38
C LEU A 206 0.68 1.22 11.20
N PHE A 207 1.73 1.02 10.38
CA PHE A 207 2.35 -0.31 10.22
C PHE A 207 2.99 -0.78 11.53
N GLU A 208 3.77 0.07 12.21
CA GLU A 208 4.37 -0.22 13.51
C GLU A 208 3.31 -0.53 14.59
N LEU A 209 2.16 0.14 14.54
CA LEU A 209 1.05 -0.11 15.45
C LEU A 209 0.44 -1.52 15.25
N VAL A 210 0.07 -1.86 14.01
CA VAL A 210 -0.58 -3.15 13.71
C VAL A 210 0.40 -4.33 13.84
N SER A 211 1.69 -4.11 13.60
CA SER A 211 2.74 -5.12 13.84
C SER A 211 3.13 -5.26 15.32
N GLY A 212 2.46 -4.54 16.23
CA GLY A 212 2.67 -4.66 17.68
C GLY A 212 3.99 -4.05 18.17
N ARG A 213 4.58 -3.12 17.40
CA ARG A 213 5.81 -2.39 17.74
C ARG A 213 5.55 -0.99 18.29
N ALA A 214 4.33 -0.49 18.15
CA ALA A 214 3.83 0.71 18.81
C ALA A 214 2.46 0.44 19.46
N ASP A 215 2.13 1.20 20.49
CA ASP A 215 0.80 1.17 21.15
C ASP A 215 -0.13 2.25 20.64
N VAL A 216 0.47 3.35 20.17
CA VAL A 216 -0.21 4.55 19.69
C VAL A 216 0.55 5.11 18.50
N HIS A 217 -0.18 5.54 17.49
CA HIS A 217 0.33 6.42 16.44
C HIS A 217 -0.40 7.75 16.45
N VAL A 218 0.34 8.86 16.42
CA VAL A 218 -0.22 10.22 16.25
C VAL A 218 0.44 10.90 15.07
N SER A 219 -0.36 11.39 14.12
CA SER A 219 0.06 12.24 13.01
C SER A 219 -0.67 13.59 13.09
N PRO A 220 0.04 14.73 13.12
CA PRO A 220 -0.60 16.03 13.30
C PRO A 220 -1.24 16.52 12.00
N PRO A 221 -2.24 17.41 12.05
CA PRO A 221 -2.89 17.98 10.85
C PRO A 221 -1.89 18.58 9.85
N ALA A 222 -0.87 19.29 10.34
CA ALA A 222 0.18 19.86 9.50
C ALA A 222 0.94 18.82 8.66
N HIS A 223 1.10 17.59 9.17
CA HIS A 223 1.74 16.50 8.44
C HIS A 223 0.79 15.89 7.40
N CYS A 224 -0.49 15.71 7.75
CA CYS A 224 -1.51 15.26 6.79
C CYS A 224 -1.73 16.26 5.64
N LEU A 225 -1.52 17.55 5.90
CA LEU A 225 -1.56 18.64 4.91
C LEU A 225 -0.24 18.83 4.13
N SER A 226 0.83 18.16 4.53
CA SER A 226 2.12 18.26 3.84
C SER A 226 2.06 17.60 2.46
N SER A 227 3.08 17.84 1.62
CA SER A 227 3.18 17.19 0.31
C SER A 227 4.25 16.10 0.37
N PRO A 228 3.90 14.81 0.18
CA PRO A 228 2.57 14.29 -0.15
C PRO A 228 1.63 14.20 1.07
N SER A 229 0.32 14.41 0.83
CA SER A 229 -0.70 14.30 1.87
C SER A 229 -0.95 12.85 2.26
N THR A 230 -1.53 12.62 3.44
CA THR A 230 -1.93 11.26 3.87
C THR A 230 -2.84 10.61 2.82
N PRO A 231 -2.42 9.49 2.19
CA PRO A 231 -3.22 8.82 1.18
C PRO A 231 -4.44 8.14 1.81
N VAL A 232 -5.64 8.42 1.32
CA VAL A 232 -6.87 7.83 1.87
C VAL A 232 -6.89 6.31 1.72
N ALA A 233 -6.28 5.77 0.66
CA ALA A 233 -6.15 4.33 0.47
C ALA A 233 -5.41 3.63 1.63
N VAL A 234 -4.41 4.31 2.22
CA VAL A 234 -3.68 3.82 3.38
C VAL A 234 -4.61 3.79 4.59
N LEU A 235 -5.37 4.86 4.82
CA LEU A 235 -6.33 4.91 5.93
C LEU A 235 -7.38 3.80 5.81
N CYS A 236 -7.93 3.58 4.61
CA CYS A 236 -8.87 2.49 4.37
C CYS A 236 -8.27 1.11 4.68
N ALA A 237 -7.02 0.86 4.27
CA ALA A 237 -6.37 -0.41 4.53
C ALA A 237 -6.14 -0.64 6.03
N PHE A 238 -5.69 0.40 6.74
CA PHE A 238 -5.42 0.33 8.17
C PHE A 238 -6.68 0.33 9.04
N GLU A 239 -7.80 0.88 8.57
CA GLU A 239 -9.10 0.75 9.24
C GLU A 239 -9.44 -0.73 9.51
N VAL A 240 -9.37 -1.56 8.46
CA VAL A 240 -9.68 -3.00 8.57
C VAL A 240 -8.65 -3.72 9.46
N LEU A 241 -7.37 -3.41 9.29
CA LEU A 241 -6.30 -4.02 10.10
C LEU A 241 -6.46 -3.70 11.59
N LEU A 242 -6.81 -2.45 11.91
CA LEU A 242 -6.99 -2.01 13.28
C LEU A 242 -8.26 -2.60 13.89
N ASP A 243 -9.40 -2.56 13.19
CA ASP A 243 -10.66 -3.13 13.68
C ASP A 243 -10.51 -4.62 14.01
N GLU A 244 -9.91 -5.39 13.11
CA GLU A 244 -9.65 -6.82 13.32
C GLU A 244 -8.52 -7.09 14.33
N GLY A 245 -7.62 -6.13 14.56
CA GLY A 245 -6.53 -6.19 15.54
C GLY A 245 -6.89 -5.68 16.95
N GLY A 246 -8.14 -5.25 17.17
CA GLY A 246 -8.58 -4.66 18.45
C GLY A 246 -8.12 -3.21 18.66
N GLY A 247 -7.71 -2.54 17.58
CA GLY A 247 -7.37 -1.13 17.53
C GLY A 247 -8.54 -0.25 17.12
N TYR A 248 -8.27 1.06 17.10
CA TYR A 248 -9.23 2.08 16.70
C TYR A 248 -8.49 3.27 16.09
N MET A 249 -9.09 3.92 15.09
CA MET A 249 -8.55 5.09 14.41
C MET A 249 -9.56 6.24 14.43
N SER A 250 -9.08 7.44 14.72
CA SER A 250 -9.84 8.68 14.68
C SER A 250 -8.96 9.83 14.19
N ASP A 251 -9.53 11.01 14.00
CA ASP A 251 -8.71 12.21 13.87
C ASP A 251 -8.10 12.61 15.23
N VAL A 252 -7.18 13.59 15.25
CA VAL A 252 -6.54 13.99 16.53
C VAL A 252 -7.49 14.67 17.53
N MET A 253 -8.70 15.01 17.07
CA MET A 253 -9.78 15.54 17.90
C MET A 253 -10.71 14.42 18.41
N GLY A 254 -10.53 13.18 17.96
CA GLY A 254 -11.33 12.03 18.32
C GLY A 254 -12.65 11.94 17.58
N ASP A 255 -12.81 12.70 16.48
CA ASP A 255 -13.91 12.53 15.55
C ASP A 255 -13.59 11.34 14.63
N GLU A 256 -14.62 10.59 14.24
CA GLU A 256 -14.49 9.48 13.29
C GLU A 256 -14.02 10.00 11.92
N ILE A 257 -13.10 9.27 11.28
CA ILE A 257 -12.64 9.62 9.94
C ILE A 257 -13.66 9.08 8.94
N ASP A 258 -14.43 9.96 8.30
CA ASP A 258 -15.33 9.58 7.21
C ASP A 258 -14.51 9.20 5.96
N LEU A 259 -14.11 7.92 5.88
CA LEU A 259 -13.30 7.38 4.79
C LEU A 259 -14.01 7.46 3.44
N VAL A 260 -15.35 7.34 3.41
CA VAL A 260 -16.13 7.42 2.17
C VAL A 260 -16.10 8.85 1.63
N ALA A 261 -16.27 9.85 2.48
CA ALA A 261 -16.11 11.25 2.10
C ALA A 261 -14.66 11.57 1.71
N ALA A 262 -13.68 11.08 2.48
CA ALA A 262 -12.26 11.27 2.21
C ALA A 262 -11.87 10.66 0.85
N MET A 263 -12.42 9.50 0.48
CA MET A 263 -12.17 8.89 -0.84
C MET A 263 -12.70 9.76 -1.98
N ARG A 264 -13.82 10.47 -1.76
CA ARG A 264 -14.38 11.39 -2.76
C ARG A 264 -13.58 12.69 -2.87
N SER A 265 -13.04 13.21 -1.76
CA SER A 265 -12.17 14.39 -1.76
C SER A 265 -10.74 14.07 -2.20
N GLY A 266 -10.31 12.83 -2.03
CA GLY A 266 -8.96 12.33 -2.30
C GLY A 266 -7.94 12.60 -1.19
N THR A 267 -8.32 13.31 -0.12
CA THR A 267 -7.39 13.71 0.95
C THR A 267 -8.04 13.75 2.33
N HIS A 268 -7.25 13.41 3.35
CA HIS A 268 -7.55 13.60 4.77
C HIS A 268 -6.61 14.63 5.38
N THR A 269 -7.14 15.53 6.21
CA THR A 269 -6.38 16.70 6.70
C THR A 269 -6.44 16.92 8.20
N SER A 270 -7.32 16.22 8.93
CA SER A 270 -7.57 16.46 10.35
C SER A 270 -6.54 15.82 11.30
N GLY A 271 -5.42 15.30 10.78
CA GLY A 271 -4.51 14.48 11.58
C GLY A 271 -5.07 13.09 11.82
N VAL A 272 -4.25 12.18 12.33
CA VAL A 272 -4.61 10.78 12.60
C VAL A 272 -4.17 10.42 14.02
N LEU A 273 -5.06 9.81 14.79
CA LEU A 273 -4.75 9.13 16.03
C LEU A 273 -5.21 7.67 15.90
N ALA A 274 -4.29 6.73 16.02
CA ALA A 274 -4.61 5.31 16.06
C ALA A 274 -4.01 4.67 17.31
N SER A 275 -4.75 3.79 17.98
CA SER A 275 -4.27 3.09 19.18
C SER A 275 -5.15 1.89 19.53
N GLY A 276 -4.77 1.16 20.58
CA GLY A 276 -5.69 0.23 21.23
C GLY A 276 -6.83 0.98 21.94
N PHE A 277 -7.99 0.32 22.13
CA PHE A 277 -9.16 0.94 22.77
C PHE A 277 -8.88 1.51 24.17
N ALA A 278 -8.08 0.79 24.98
CA ALA A 278 -7.80 1.18 26.36
C ALA A 278 -6.95 2.46 26.47
N THR A 279 -6.03 2.69 25.52
CA THR A 279 -5.13 3.84 25.51
C THR A 279 -5.71 5.04 24.76
N HIS A 280 -6.69 4.83 23.87
CA HIS A 280 -7.22 5.87 23.00
C HIS A 280 -7.78 7.08 23.76
N GLY A 281 -8.54 6.86 24.83
CA GLY A 281 -9.13 7.93 25.63
C GLY A 281 -8.08 8.79 26.35
N TYR A 282 -7.00 8.17 26.85
CA TYR A 282 -5.89 8.90 27.49
C TYR A 282 -5.14 9.76 26.46
N MET A 283 -4.88 9.18 25.29
CA MET A 283 -4.25 9.90 24.19
C MET A 283 -5.08 11.10 23.75
N LEU A 284 -6.39 10.92 23.53
CA LEU A 284 -7.28 12.01 23.16
C LEU A 284 -7.29 13.15 24.19
N HIS A 285 -7.25 12.81 25.48
CA HIS A 285 -7.17 13.83 26.53
C HIS A 285 -5.86 14.64 26.44
N ALA A 286 -4.76 13.99 26.07
CA ALA A 286 -3.46 14.63 25.92
C ALA A 286 -3.31 15.43 24.61
N THR A 287 -3.84 14.91 23.49
CA THR A 287 -3.68 15.49 22.15
C THR A 287 -4.67 16.61 21.86
N ARG A 288 -5.91 16.55 22.36
CA ARG A 288 -6.96 17.54 22.04
C ARG A 288 -6.57 18.98 22.37
N PRO A 289 -6.06 19.32 23.58
CA PRO A 289 -5.74 20.71 23.91
C PRO A 289 -4.72 21.37 22.97
N PRO A 290 -3.54 20.77 22.69
CA PRO A 290 -2.56 21.40 21.81
C PRO A 290 -3.06 21.50 20.35
N PHE A 291 -3.73 20.48 19.82
CA PHE A 291 -4.24 20.52 18.44
C PHE A 291 -5.45 21.46 18.27
N GLN A 292 -6.28 21.63 19.30
CA GLN A 292 -7.34 22.63 19.27
C GLN A 292 -6.76 24.05 19.22
N ALA A 293 -5.67 24.31 19.96
CA ALA A 293 -4.97 25.58 19.91
C ALA A 293 -4.38 25.84 18.50
N GLU A 294 -3.70 24.85 17.91
CA GLU A 294 -3.18 24.91 16.54
C GLU A 294 -4.30 25.22 15.53
N ARG A 295 -5.42 24.48 15.59
CA ARG A 295 -6.56 24.65 14.69
C ARG A 295 -7.20 26.03 14.77
N LEU A 296 -7.19 26.68 15.94
CA LEU A 296 -7.70 28.04 16.10
C LEU A 296 -6.71 29.11 15.59
N LEU A 297 -5.42 28.80 15.60
CA LEU A 297 -4.36 29.71 15.19
C LEU A 297 -4.09 29.67 13.68
N LEU A 298 -4.13 28.49 13.05
CA LEU A 298 -3.79 28.30 11.64
C LEU A 298 -4.66 29.12 10.66
N PRO A 299 -6.01 29.10 10.73
CA PRO A 299 -6.84 29.93 9.85
C PRO A 299 -6.64 31.43 10.09
N ARG A 300 -6.41 31.83 11.35
CA ARG A 300 -6.17 33.24 11.70
C ARG A 300 -4.83 33.74 11.18
N LEU A 301 -3.79 32.90 11.22
CA LEU A 301 -2.49 33.18 10.62
C LEU A 301 -2.60 33.24 9.09
N ALA A 302 -3.30 32.29 8.46
CA ALA A 302 -3.54 32.30 7.02
C ALA A 302 -4.29 33.56 6.56
N ASP A 303 -5.35 33.97 7.29
CA ASP A 303 -6.12 35.18 7.00
C ASP A 303 -5.31 36.46 7.22
N THR A 304 -4.49 36.51 8.27
CA THR A 304 -3.63 37.68 8.56
C THR A 304 -2.54 37.82 7.50
N LEU A 305 -1.90 36.71 7.12
CA LEU A 305 -0.87 36.68 6.10
C LEU A 305 -1.43 36.98 4.69
N GLN A 306 -2.64 36.51 4.36
CA GLN A 306 -3.32 36.88 3.11
C GLN A 306 -3.69 38.37 3.08
N ARG A 307 -4.13 38.94 4.19
CA ARG A 307 -4.48 40.37 4.29
C ARG A 307 -3.27 41.29 4.23
N GLU A 308 -2.12 40.85 4.73
CA GLU A 308 -0.89 41.65 4.72
C GLU A 308 -0.15 41.63 3.37
N ALA A 309 -0.65 40.87 2.37
CA ALA A 309 -0.06 40.76 1.02
C ALA A 309 1.44 40.42 1.02
N VAL A 310 1.94 39.83 2.11
CA VAL A 310 3.30 39.33 2.17
C VAL A 310 3.28 37.99 1.46
N GLY A 311 3.73 37.99 0.21
CA GLY A 311 3.89 36.79 -0.62
C GLY A 311 4.95 35.86 -0.03
N PHE A 312 4.65 35.24 1.11
CA PHE A 312 5.37 34.07 1.57
C PHE A 312 4.77 32.86 0.87
N ARG A 313 5.50 32.37 -0.13
CA ARG A 313 5.47 30.96 -0.45
C ARG A 313 5.88 30.27 0.85
N ILE A 314 4.97 29.52 1.49
CA ILE A 314 5.37 28.53 2.48
C ILE A 314 6.15 27.49 1.69
N GLU A 315 7.44 27.77 1.44
CA GLU A 315 8.41 26.74 1.20
C GLU A 315 8.52 26.04 2.54
N LEU A 316 7.69 25.00 2.74
CA LEU A 316 8.11 23.87 3.55
C LEU A 316 9.54 23.61 3.11
N VAL A 317 10.51 23.84 4.00
CA VAL A 317 11.92 23.53 3.78
C VAL A 317 12.03 22.01 3.76
N SER A 318 11.48 21.40 2.72
CA SER A 318 11.98 20.18 2.15
C SER A 318 13.28 20.61 1.51
N GLU A 319 14.41 20.35 2.17
CA GLU A 319 15.70 20.34 1.49
C GLU A 319 15.60 19.32 0.36
N ARG A 320 15.14 19.75 -0.81
CA ARG A 320 15.25 19.01 -2.05
C ARG A 320 16.73 18.95 -2.39
N ARG A 321 17.44 17.96 -1.83
CA ARG A 321 18.60 17.41 -2.52
C ARG A 321 18.07 16.92 -3.86
N MET A 322 18.49 17.58 -4.94
CA MET A 322 18.36 17.06 -6.30
C MET A 322 19.11 15.74 -6.37
N VAL A 323 18.41 14.66 -6.07
CA VAL A 323 18.85 13.30 -6.34
C VAL A 323 18.60 13.08 -7.84
N PRO A 324 19.58 12.60 -8.62
CA PRO A 324 19.39 12.36 -10.05
C PRO A 324 18.23 11.38 -10.29
N GLU A 325 17.45 11.66 -11.34
CA GLU A 325 16.30 10.89 -11.87
C GLU A 325 16.68 9.43 -12.18
N VAL A 326 16.81 8.63 -11.14
CA VAL A 326 16.62 7.18 -11.18
C VAL A 326 15.28 6.97 -10.48
N SER A 327 14.40 6.15 -11.05
CA SER A 327 13.09 5.86 -10.46
C SER A 327 13.27 5.53 -8.97
N LEU A 328 12.63 6.29 -8.08
CA LEU A 328 12.73 6.08 -6.62
C LEU A 328 12.34 4.64 -6.25
N LEU A 329 11.41 4.06 -7.03
CA LEU A 329 10.99 2.66 -6.95
C LEU A 329 12.13 1.69 -7.30
N GLU A 330 12.92 1.96 -8.35
CA GLU A 330 14.07 1.10 -8.72
C GLU A 330 15.16 1.07 -7.62
N ARG A 331 15.29 2.12 -6.80
CA ARG A 331 16.24 2.16 -5.67
C ARG A 331 15.74 1.47 -4.42
N ALA A 332 14.46 1.65 -4.08
CA ALA A 332 13.84 0.98 -2.95
C ALA A 332 13.68 -0.53 -3.20
N PHE A 333 13.47 -0.91 -4.46
CA PHE A 333 13.03 -2.26 -4.83
C PHE A 333 14.00 -2.90 -5.81
N LYS A 334 15.19 -3.27 -5.33
CA LYS A 334 15.95 -4.36 -5.97
C LYS A 334 15.14 -5.64 -5.79
N LEU A 335 14.26 -5.93 -6.74
CA LEU A 335 13.64 -7.26 -6.85
C LEU A 335 14.79 -8.29 -6.79
N PRO A 336 14.66 -9.37 -5.99
CA PRO A 336 15.64 -10.44 -6.04
C PRO A 336 15.73 -10.90 -7.48
N SER A 337 16.87 -10.64 -8.12
CA SER A 337 17.15 -11.16 -9.44
C SER A 337 17.13 -12.67 -9.29
N HIS A 338 16.10 -13.32 -9.85
CA HIS A 338 16.12 -14.74 -10.16
C HIS A 338 17.24 -14.95 -11.19
N GLU A 339 18.48 -14.99 -10.72
CA GLU A 339 19.57 -15.59 -11.48
C GLU A 339 19.38 -17.10 -11.38
N ASP A 340 18.53 -17.60 -12.28
CA ASP A 340 18.61 -18.98 -12.74
C ASP A 340 19.98 -19.16 -13.43
N GLY A 341 20.93 -19.69 -12.67
CA GLY A 341 22.15 -20.27 -13.20
C GLY A 341 22.10 -21.80 -13.08
N PRO A 342 21.99 -22.55 -14.18
CA PRO A 342 22.04 -24.01 -14.15
C PRO A 342 23.51 -24.49 -14.12
N GLY A 343 23.80 -25.43 -13.22
CA GLY A 343 24.89 -26.41 -13.35
C GLY A 343 26.30 -25.92 -12.98
N ASP A 344 26.99 -26.63 -12.10
CA ASP A 344 27.73 -27.80 -12.57
C ASP A 344 28.09 -28.74 -11.41
N ALA A 345 27.88 -30.03 -11.65
CA ALA A 345 28.33 -31.10 -10.77
C ALA A 345 29.79 -31.40 -11.09
N GLY A 346 30.72 -30.87 -10.29
CA GLY A 346 32.15 -31.17 -10.38
C GLY A 346 32.63 -32.02 -9.21
N ALA A 347 32.75 -33.32 -9.44
CA ALA A 347 33.26 -34.32 -8.50
C ALA A 347 34.75 -34.14 -8.10
N ARG A 348 35.13 -34.87 -7.02
CA ARG A 348 36.49 -35.21 -6.52
C ARG A 348 37.12 -34.13 -5.63
N GLY A 349 37.70 -34.40 -4.47
CA GLY A 349 38.04 -35.63 -3.77
C GLY A 349 39.26 -35.34 -2.89
N THR A 350 39.16 -35.59 -1.58
CA THR A 350 40.17 -36.11 -0.62
C THR A 350 39.53 -36.09 0.75
#